data_AF-A0A944JFN4-F1
#
_entry.id   AF-A0A944JFN4-F1
#
_cell.length_a   1.000
_cell.length_b   1.000
_cell.length_c   1.000
_cell.angle_alpha   90.00
_cell.angle_beta   90.00
_cell.angle_gamma   90.00
#
_symmetry.space_group_name_H-M   'P 1'
#
loop_
_entity.id
_entity.type
_entity.pdbx_description
1 polymer ?
#
loop_
_entity_poly.entity_id
_entity_poly.type
_entity_poly.pdbx_seq_one_letter_code
_entity_poly.pdbx_strand_id
1 'polypeptide(L)'
;MIQPGQTYRSLSNRHHPADGPTRIRIANAPIGATDIDGMRKVYVVTLTPDGREIRPRWMRADRLHTTATTRDGAPRRTGYVQEGT
;
A
#
# COMPACT_ATOMS: atom_id res chain seq x y z
N MET A 1 -2.11 9.54 -8.70
CA MET A 1 -2.49 8.38 -9.55
C MET A 1 -1.66 7.19 -9.10
N ILE A 2 -2.25 6.01 -8.94
CA ILE A 2 -1.51 4.80 -8.55
C ILE A 2 -0.85 4.20 -9.81
N GLN A 3 0.45 3.94 -9.76
CA GLN A 3 1.25 3.49 -10.90
C GLN A 3 2.22 2.37 -10.49
N PRO A 4 2.59 1.46 -11.41
CA PRO A 4 3.65 0.49 -11.15
C PRO A 4 4.95 1.18 -10.73
N GLY A 5 5.71 0.53 -9.84
CA GLY A 5 6.97 1.03 -9.31
C GLY A 5 6.83 1.92 -8.07
N GLN A 6 5.65 2.46 -7.77
CA GLN A 6 5.42 3.21 -6.53
C GLN A 6 5.57 2.33 -5.29
N THR A 7 6.23 2.87 -4.27
CA THR A 7 6.40 2.21 -2.97
C THR A 7 5.51 2.85 -1.92
N TYR A 8 4.92 2.03 -1.08
CA TYR A 8 4.08 2.44 0.03
C TYR A 8 4.51 1.76 1.32
N ARG A 9 4.41 2.46 2.45
CA ARG A 9 4.68 1.91 3.79
C ARG A 9 3.40 1.77 4.60
N SER A 10 3.31 0.72 5.40
CA SER A 10 2.19 0.50 6.30
C SER A 10 2.09 1.63 7.32
N LEU A 11 0.87 2.11 7.54
CA LEU A 11 0.54 3.04 8.64
C LEU A 11 0.23 2.31 9.94
N SER A 12 0.17 0.97 9.92
CA SER A 12 -0.05 0.13 11.09
C SER A 12 0.98 -0.99 11.15
N ASN A 13 1.75 -1.01 12.23
CA ASN A 13 2.64 -2.12 12.58
C ASN A 13 2.21 -2.79 13.88
N ARG A 14 0.93 -2.65 14.23
CA ARG A 14 0.42 -3.02 15.56
C ARG A 14 0.73 -4.47 15.93
N HIS A 15 0.78 -5.37 14.94
CA HIS A 15 1.03 -6.79 15.18
C HIS A 15 2.53 -7.14 15.23
N HIS A 16 3.42 -6.35 14.63
CA HIS A 16 4.86 -6.61 14.56
C HIS A 16 5.67 -5.30 14.62
N PRO A 17 5.69 -4.60 15.77
CA PRO A 17 6.33 -3.29 15.87
C PRO A 17 7.85 -3.32 15.73
N ALA A 18 8.51 -4.44 16.06
CA ALA A 18 9.97 -4.60 15.96
C ALA A 18 10.47 -4.67 14.50
N ASP A 19 9.63 -5.10 13.56
CA ASP A 19 10.01 -5.31 12.15
C ASP A 19 9.94 -4.02 11.31
N GLY A 20 9.58 -2.89 11.93
CA GLY A 20 9.33 -1.64 11.22
C GLY A 20 8.11 -1.72 10.28
N PRO A 21 7.83 -0.65 9.51
CA PRO A 21 6.67 -0.64 8.64
C PRO A 21 6.84 -1.54 7.43
N THR A 22 5.89 -2.46 7.26
CA THR A 22 5.81 -3.28 6.04
C THR A 22 5.74 -2.37 4.83
N ARG A 23 6.69 -2.53 3.89
CA ARG A 23 6.70 -1.81 2.63
C ARG A 23 6.12 -2.69 1.53
N ILE A 24 5.41 -2.08 0.60
CA ILE A 24 4.86 -2.73 -0.59
C ILE A 24 5.21 -1.92 -1.83
N ARG A 25 5.45 -2.61 -2.96
CA ARG A 25 5.61 -1.99 -4.28
C ARG A 25 4.42 -2.35 -5.16
N ILE A 26 3.94 -1.40 -5.95
CA ILE A 26 2.95 -1.67 -7.00
C ILE A 26 3.65 -2.41 -8.13
N ALA A 27 3.35 -3.70 -8.29
CA ALA A 27 3.85 -4.51 -9.40
C ALA A 27 2.96 -4.35 -10.64
N ASN A 28 1.65 -4.16 -10.45
CA ASN A 28 0.72 -3.81 -11.52
C ASN A 28 -0.41 -2.91 -11.00
N ALA A 29 -0.77 -1.89 -11.78
CA ALA A 29 -1.88 -0.99 -11.46
C ALA A 29 -3.22 -1.59 -11.92
N PRO A 30 -4.37 -1.08 -11.45
CA PRO A 30 -5.66 -1.67 -11.82
C PRO A 30 -5.89 -1.48 -13.32
N ILE A 31 -6.00 -2.59 -14.05
CA ILE A 31 -6.60 -2.61 -15.39
C ILE A 31 -8.07 -2.97 -15.19
N GLY A 32 -8.93 -1.95 -15.12
CA GLY A 32 -10.39 -2.03 -15.37
C GLY A 32 -11.28 -2.85 -14.42
N ALA A 33 -10.79 -3.89 -13.75
CA ALA A 33 -11.62 -4.80 -12.97
C ALA A 33 -11.80 -4.32 -11.52
N THR A 34 -13.04 -4.01 -11.17
CA THR A 34 -13.48 -3.85 -9.78
C THR A 34 -13.74 -5.22 -9.15
N ASP A 35 -13.59 -5.33 -7.83
CA ASP A 35 -14.06 -6.51 -7.10
C ASP A 35 -15.58 -6.51 -6.91
N ILE A 36 -16.09 -7.49 -6.17
CA ILE A 36 -17.53 -7.66 -5.92
C ILE A 36 -18.16 -6.43 -5.23
N ASP A 37 -17.36 -5.63 -4.52
CA ASP A 37 -17.80 -4.41 -3.85
C ASP A 37 -17.65 -3.16 -4.75
N GLY A 38 -17.30 -3.33 -6.03
CA GLY A 38 -17.03 -2.21 -6.95
C GLY A 38 -15.67 -1.54 -6.71
N MET A 39 -14.77 -2.15 -5.94
CA MET A 39 -13.50 -1.52 -5.54
C MET A 39 -12.37 -1.94 -6.48
N ARG A 40 -11.57 -0.97 -6.91
CA ARG A 40 -10.40 -1.23 -7.77
C ARG A 40 -9.33 -2.00 -7.00
N LYS A 41 -8.73 -2.99 -7.65
CA LYS A 41 -7.61 -3.77 -7.10
C LYS A 41 -6.28 -3.45 -7.80
N VAL A 42 -5.22 -3.45 -7.02
CA VAL A 42 -3.82 -3.33 -7.47
C VAL A 42 -3.08 -4.62 -7.17
N TYR A 43 -2.09 -4.96 -7.99
CA TYR A 43 -1.19 -6.06 -7.70
C TYR A 43 0.05 -5.52 -7.01
N VAL A 44 0.32 -6.04 -5.81
CA VAL A 44 1.42 -5.57 -4.96
C VAL A 44 2.31 -6.71 -4.54
N VAL A 45 3.56 -6.38 -4.27
CA VAL A 45 4.56 -7.24 -3.65
C VAL A 45 5.01 -6.59 -2.36
N THR A 46 5.27 -7.38 -1.33
CA THR A 46 5.91 -6.90 -0.11
C THR A 46 7.41 -6.80 -0.35
N LEU A 47 8.03 -5.73 0.15
CA LEU A 47 9.46 -5.55 0.15
C LEU A 47 10.03 -6.00 1.49
N THR A 48 11.06 -6.84 1.46
CA THR A 48 11.91 -7.13 2.62
C THR A 48 12.80 -5.92 2.95
N PRO A 49 13.48 -5.90 4.11
CA PRO A 49 14.40 -4.80 4.45
C PRO A 49 15.53 -4.59 3.42
N ASP A 50 16.00 -5.64 2.76
CA ASP A 50 17.00 -5.62 1.68
C ASP A 50 16.41 -5.31 0.29
N GLY A 51 15.10 -5.04 0.19
CA GLY A 51 14.43 -4.64 -1.05
C GLY A 51 13.99 -5.78 -1.96
N ARG A 52 14.12 -7.04 -1.53
CA ARG A 52 13.63 -8.20 -2.25
C ARG A 52 12.10 -8.24 -2.24
N GLU A 53 11.53 -8.62 -3.38
CA GLU A 53 10.10 -8.79 -3.53
C GLU A 53 9.63 -10.16 -3.05
N ILE A 54 8.61 -10.17 -2.20
CA ILE A 54 7.99 -11.38 -1.65
C ILE A 54 6.46 -11.21 -1.57
N ARG A 55 5.76 -12.33 -1.35
CA ARG A 55 4.31 -12.36 -1.04
C ARG A 55 3.44 -11.52 -2.00
N PRO A 56 3.48 -11.81 -3.30
CA PRO A 56 2.64 -11.12 -4.28
C PRO A 56 1.16 -11.35 -3.98
N ARG A 57 0.34 -10.29 -4.07
CA ARG A 57 -1.11 -10.37 -3.83
C ARG A 57 -1.87 -9.21 -4.47
N TRP A 58 -3.16 -9.44 -4.72
CA TRP A 58 -4.10 -8.37 -5.01
C TRP A 58 -4.48 -7.63 -3.73
N MET A 59 -4.54 -6.30 -3.78
CA MET A 59 -4.95 -5.44 -2.68
C MET A 59 -5.95 -4.40 -3.19
N ARG A 60 -6.91 -3.98 -2.36
CA ARG A 60 -7.82 -2.89 -2.69
C ARG A 60 -7.08 -1.55 -2.71
N ALA A 61 -7.32 -0.76 -3.76
CA ALA A 61 -6.65 0.52 -3.98
C ALA A 61 -7.04 1.60 -2.96
N ASP A 62 -8.19 1.47 -2.30
CA ASP A 62 -8.66 2.38 -1.25
C ASP A 62 -7.80 2.34 0.02
N ARG A 63 -6.99 1.29 0.19
CA ARG A 63 -5.99 1.18 1.28
C ARG A 63 -4.72 1.96 1.00
N LEU A 64 -4.54 2.51 -0.21
CA LEU A 64 -3.36 3.26 -0.62
C LEU A 64 -3.63 4.76 -0.54
N HIS A 65 -2.76 5.48 0.16
CA HIS A 65 -2.92 6.90 0.45
C HIS A 65 -1.72 7.69 -0.06
N THR A 66 -1.99 8.85 -0.65
CA THR A 66 -0.95 9.79 -1.06
C THR A 66 -0.36 10.55 0.14
N THR A 67 -1.12 10.70 1.22
CA THR A 67 -0.72 11.44 2.42
C THR A 67 -0.95 10.62 3.69
N ALA A 68 -0.16 10.89 4.72
CA ALA A 68 -0.28 10.24 6.03
C ALA A 68 -1.48 10.77 6.86
N THR A 69 -2.13 11.84 6.41
CA THR A 69 -3.25 12.49 7.09
C THR A 69 -4.55 12.32 6.31
N THR A 70 -5.67 12.39 7.01
CA THR A 70 -7.01 12.51 6.43
C THR A 70 -7.21 13.90 5.83
N ARG A 71 -8.35 14.10 5.16
CA ARG A 71 -8.73 15.41 4.63
C ARG A 71 -8.77 16.48 5.74
N ASP A 72 -9.23 16.11 6.93
CA ASP A 72 -9.37 17.00 8.09
C ASP A 72 -8.06 17.14 8.88
N GLY A 73 -6.94 16.65 8.36
CA GLY A 73 -5.62 16.76 8.98
C GLY A 73 -5.31 15.72 10.06
N ALA A 74 -6.25 14.84 10.40
CA ALA A 74 -6.01 13.80 11.42
C ALA A 74 -5.05 12.71 10.89
N PRO A 75 -4.20 12.10 11.74
CA PRO A 75 -3.35 10.98 11.32
C PRO A 75 -4.17 9.76 10.87
N ARG A 76 -3.78 9.15 9.74
CA ARG A 76 -4.36 7.88 9.30
C ARG A 76 -3.80 6.74 10.13
N ARG A 77 -4.69 5.87 10.63
CA ARG A 77 -4.33 4.72 11.49
C ARG A 77 -4.24 3.39 10.75
N THR A 78 -4.64 3.36 9.48
CA THR A 78 -4.76 2.14 8.68
C THR A 78 -4.37 2.41 7.23
N GLY A 79 -4.05 1.34 6.51
CA GLY A 79 -3.66 1.41 5.11
C GLY A 79 -2.17 1.65 4.94
N TYR A 80 -1.79 2.09 3.75
CA TYR A 80 -0.42 2.35 3.37
C TYR A 80 -0.31 3.77 2.82
N VAL A 81 0.77 4.47 3.16
CA VAL A 81 1.07 5.79 2.62
C VAL A 81 2.21 5.70 1.62
N GLN A 82 2.10 6.42 0.52
CA GLN A 82 3.14 6.51 -0.49
C GLN A 82 4.43 7.05 0.16
N GLU A 83 5.54 6.36 -0.06
CA GLU A 83 6.85 6.89 0.26
C GLU A 83 7.29 7.82 -0.88
N GLY A 84 7.88 8.97 -0.53
CA GLY A 84 8.48 9.85 -1.52
C GLY A 84 9.55 9.10 -2.30
N THR A 85 9.56 9.29 -3.62
CA THR A 85 10.71 8.98 -4.48
C THR A 85 11.86 9.92 -4.20
#